data_AF-A0A2D7MEU3-F1
#
_entry.id   AF-A0A2D7MEU3-F1
#
_cell.length_a   1.000
_cell.length_b   1.000
_cell.length_c   1.000
_cell.angle_alpha   90.00
_cell.angle_beta   90.00
_cell.angle_gamma   90.00
#
_symmetry.space_group_name_H-M   'P 1'
#
loop_
_entity.id
_entity.type
_entity.pdbx_description
1 polymer ?
#
loop_
_entity_poly.entity_id
_entity_poly.type
_entity_poly.pdbx_seq_one_letter_code
_entity_poly.pdbx_strand_id
1 'polypeptide(L)'
;EFSDKKVIEKDIQKNELYRIKAQYEPIKAKIIPHKKMDIGSGVGEPINTTIYGGLVGIILDGRDRPISIPADPQKRLSYLNDWSNALNEYPTKG
;
A
#
# COMPACT_ATOMS: atom_id res chain seq x y z
N GLU A 1 16.17 -0.16 -3.27
CA GLU A 1 16.71 -1.52 -3.43
C GLU A 1 16.34 -2.33 -2.20
N PHE A 2 15.72 -3.49 -2.41
CA PHE A 2 15.60 -4.52 -1.38
C PHE A 2 16.86 -5.37 -1.50
N SER A 3 17.93 -5.02 -0.79
CA SER A 3 19.02 -5.99 -0.59
C SER A 3 18.55 -7.07 0.38
N ASP A 4 19.17 -8.25 0.33
CA ASP A 4 18.85 -9.52 1.04
C ASP A 4 18.60 -9.45 2.57
N LYS A 5 18.61 -8.26 3.19
CA LYS A 5 18.38 -8.05 4.63
C LYS A 5 17.37 -6.96 4.97
N LYS A 6 16.71 -6.32 4.01
CA LYS A 6 15.73 -5.27 4.31
C LYS A 6 14.34 -5.86 4.58
N VAL A 7 13.95 -5.92 5.85
CA VAL A 7 12.56 -6.19 6.26
C VAL A 7 11.83 -4.85 6.36
N ILE A 8 10.65 -4.74 5.74
CA ILE A 8 9.74 -3.61 5.91
C ILE A 8 8.50 -4.12 6.63
N GLU A 9 8.27 -3.62 7.84
CA GLU A 9 7.02 -3.80 8.57
C GLU A 9 6.18 -2.54 8.41
N LYS A 10 4.93 -2.70 7.96
CA LYS A 10 4.02 -1.59 7.71
C LYS A 10 2.59 -1.99 8.03
N ASP A 11 2.04 -1.34 9.05
CA ASP A 11 0.60 -1.34 9.28
C ASP A 11 -0.05 -0.32 8.35
N ILE A 12 -0.98 -0.81 7.52
CA ILE A 12 -1.76 0.03 6.60
C ILE A 12 -3.00 0.50 7.31
N GLN A 13 -3.12 1.83 7.43
CA GLN A 13 -4.28 2.46 8.03
C GLN A 13 -5.43 2.55 7.02
N LYS A 14 -6.64 2.67 7.55
CA LYS A 14 -7.81 2.98 6.72
C LYS A 14 -7.52 4.25 5.91
N ASN A 15 -7.83 4.22 4.62
CA ASN A 15 -7.67 5.33 3.69
C ASN A 15 -6.22 5.68 3.33
N GLU A 16 -5.26 4.82 3.67
CA GLU A 16 -3.85 5.02 3.35
C GLU A 16 -3.49 4.40 1.99
N LEU A 17 -2.65 5.11 1.24
CA LEU A 17 -1.86 4.53 0.15
C LEU A 17 -0.41 4.52 0.56
N TYR A 18 0.28 3.41 0.34
CA TYR A 18 1.69 3.29 0.63
C TYR A 18 2.42 2.59 -0.50
N ARG A 19 3.52 3.20 -0.96
CA ARG A 19 4.36 2.66 -2.03
C ARG A 19 5.70 2.20 -1.49
N ILE A 20 5.98 0.94 -1.71
CA ILE A 20 7.26 0.31 -1.43
C ILE A 20 8.07 0.28 -2.73
N LYS A 21 9.19 1.02 -2.78
CA LYS A 21 10.14 0.95 -3.91
C LYS A 21 10.81 -0.42 -3.95
N ALA A 22 10.41 -1.26 -4.90
CA ALA A 22 10.91 -2.61 -5.11
C ALA A 22 11.08 -2.87 -6.61
N GLN A 23 12.20 -3.46 -7.02
CA GLN A 23 12.40 -3.82 -8.42
C GLN A 23 11.61 -5.10 -8.75
N TYR A 24 11.68 -5.54 -10.01
CA TYR A 24 11.07 -6.81 -10.41
C TYR A 24 11.93 -7.99 -9.93
N GLU A 25 11.85 -8.29 -8.64
CA GLU A 25 12.57 -9.35 -7.96
C GLU A 25 11.61 -10.09 -6.99
N PRO A 26 11.80 -11.41 -6.78
CA PRO A 26 10.93 -12.17 -5.87
C PRO A 26 11.15 -11.74 -4.42
N ILE A 27 10.09 -11.27 -3.76
CA ILE A 27 10.11 -10.82 -2.36
C ILE A 27 9.18 -11.72 -1.55
N LYS A 28 9.68 -12.28 -0.44
CA LYS A 28 8.85 -13.00 0.52
C LYS A 28 8.03 -12.01 1.33
N ALA A 29 6.72 -12.19 1.32
CA ALA A 29 5.78 -11.35 2.05
C ALA A 29 4.90 -12.20 2.97
N LYS A 30 4.71 -11.69 4.19
CA LYS A 30 3.69 -12.15 5.13
C LYS A 30 2.67 -11.03 5.27
N ILE A 31 1.44 -11.29 4.84
CA ILE A 31 0.34 -10.32 4.89
C ILE A 31 -0.65 -10.81 5.93
N ILE A 32 -0.95 -9.96 6.91
CA ILE A 32 -1.83 -10.28 8.03
C ILE A 32 -3.06 -9.37 7.92
N PRO A 33 -4.25 -9.93 7.60
CA PRO A 33 -5.45 -9.13 7.52
C PRO A 33 -6.00 -8.82 8.92
N HIS A 34 -6.89 -7.83 9.01
CA HIS A 34 -7.74 -7.69 10.18
C HIS A 34 -8.66 -8.92 10.31
N LYS A 35 -9.06 -9.28 11.54
CA LYS A 35 -9.83 -10.51 11.86
C LYS A 35 -11.11 -10.75 11.06
N LYS A 36 -11.65 -9.72 10.41
CA LYS A 36 -12.90 -9.76 9.63
C LYS A 36 -12.69 -9.52 8.12
N MET A 37 -11.44 -9.44 7.69
CA MET A 37 -11.06 -9.18 6.31
C MET A 37 -10.54 -10.46 5.67
N ASP A 38 -10.97 -10.72 4.44
CA ASP A 38 -10.43 -11.79 3.61
C ASP A 38 -9.48 -11.18 2.56
N ILE A 39 -8.29 -11.76 2.43
CA ILE A 39 -7.26 -11.37 1.46
C ILE A 39 -6.97 -12.48 0.42
N GLY A 40 -7.87 -13.46 0.32
CA GLY A 40 -7.77 -14.61 -0.59
C GLY A 40 -7.35 -15.92 0.07
N SER A 41 -7.03 -15.91 1.37
CA SER A 41 -6.69 -17.07 2.19
C SER A 41 -7.79 -17.46 3.20
N GLY A 42 -8.93 -16.78 3.17
CA GLY A 42 -10.01 -16.93 4.16
C GLY A 42 -10.07 -15.76 5.14
N VAL A 43 -11.22 -15.62 5.82
CA VAL A 43 -11.48 -14.49 6.71
C VAL A 43 -10.51 -14.49 7.90
N GLY A 44 -9.71 -13.43 8.02
CA GLY A 44 -8.75 -13.26 9.10
C GLY A 44 -7.48 -14.10 8.97
N GLU A 45 -7.35 -14.89 7.91
CA GLU A 45 -6.23 -15.80 7.73
C GLU A 45 -5.03 -15.10 7.08
N PRO A 46 -3.83 -15.18 7.68
CA PRO A 46 -2.64 -14.62 7.08
C PRO A 46 -2.21 -15.42 5.85
N ILE A 47 -1.57 -14.73 4.90
CA ILE A 47 -0.96 -15.37 3.72
C ILE A 47 0.55 -15.14 3.71
N ASN A 48 1.30 -16.22 3.49
CA ASN A 48 2.73 -16.15 3.18
C ASN A 48 2.88 -16.44 1.69
N THR A 49 3.42 -15.49 0.93
CA THR A 49 3.52 -15.60 -0.52
C THR A 49 4.79 -14.94 -1.04
N THR A 50 5.07 -15.15 -2.32
CA THR A 50 6.09 -14.41 -3.06
C THR A 50 5.39 -13.32 -3.88
N ILE A 51 5.74 -12.06 -3.66
CA ILE A 51 5.29 -10.92 -4.46
C ILE A 51 6.45 -10.36 -5.28
N TYR A 52 6.14 -9.54 -6.26
CA TYR A 52 7.12 -8.91 -7.13
C TYR A 52 6.85 -7.42 -7.18
N GLY A 53 7.92 -6.62 -7.15
CA GLY A 53 7.84 -5.20 -7.48
C GLY A 53 7.83 -4.99 -9.00
N GLY A 54 8.40 -3.87 -9.44
CA GLY A 54 8.42 -3.50 -10.85
C GLY A 54 8.81 -2.04 -11.03
N LEU A 55 8.41 -1.44 -12.16
CA LEU A 55 8.74 -0.05 -12.48
C LEU A 55 8.38 0.93 -11.35
N VAL A 56 7.19 0.75 -10.75
CA VAL A 56 6.69 1.60 -9.66
C VAL A 56 6.87 0.98 -8.27
N GLY A 57 7.24 -0.30 -8.19
CA GLY A 57 7.30 -1.06 -6.94
C GLY A 57 5.97 -1.70 -6.54
N ILE A 58 5.80 -1.92 -5.23
CA ILE A 58 4.61 -2.54 -4.63
C ILE A 58 3.73 -1.45 -4.04
N ILE A 59 2.43 -1.49 -4.32
CA ILE A 59 1.45 -0.56 -3.77
C ILE A 59 0.54 -1.31 -2.79
N LEU A 60 0.42 -0.76 -1.58
CA LEU A 60 -0.53 -1.18 -0.57
C LEU A 60 -1.67 -0.15 -0.54
N ASP A 61 -2.89 -0.61 -0.85
CA ASP A 61 -4.07 0.24 -1.01
C ASP A 61 -5.11 -0.09 0.08
N GLY A 62 -5.12 0.72 1.14
CA GLY A 62 -6.07 0.66 2.25
C GLY A 62 -7.27 1.58 2.10
N ARG A 63 -7.51 2.13 0.90
CA ARG A 63 -8.68 2.98 0.62
C ARG A 63 -9.96 2.15 0.60
N ASP A 64 -11.06 2.83 0.90
CA ASP A 64 -12.38 2.22 0.84
C ASP A 64 -12.72 1.78 -0.61
N ARG A 65 -13.53 0.73 -0.73
CA ARG A 65 -14.14 0.30 -2.00
C ARG A 65 -15.66 0.22 -1.80
N PRO A 66 -16.47 1.07 -2.47
CA PRO A 66 -16.07 2.19 -3.32
C PRO A 66 -15.31 3.27 -2.54
N ILE A 67 -14.48 4.06 -3.23
CA ILE A 67 -13.67 5.12 -2.60
C ILE A 67 -14.59 6.13 -1.91
N SER A 68 -14.37 6.34 -0.62
CA SER A 68 -15.09 7.34 0.18
C SER A 68 -14.39 8.69 0.11
N ILE A 69 -14.99 9.65 -0.60
CA ILE A 69 -14.48 11.03 -0.69
C ILE A 69 -15.14 11.89 0.40
N PRO A 70 -14.36 12.56 1.27
CA PRO A 70 -14.93 13.45 2.28
C PRO A 70 -15.73 14.61 1.68
N ALA A 71 -16.86 14.93 2.32
CA ALA A 71 -17.66 16.11 1.99
C ALA A 71 -16.93 17.41 2.38
N ASP A 72 -16.22 17.39 3.52
CA ASP A 72 -15.41 18.50 3.99
C ASP A 72 -14.26 18.80 3.00
N PRO A 73 -14.19 20.03 2.46
CA PRO A 73 -13.21 20.37 1.44
C PRO A 73 -11.76 20.22 1.88
N GLN A 74 -11.44 20.52 3.15
CA GLN A 74 -10.07 20.46 3.66
C GLN A 74 -9.61 19.00 3.82
N LYS A 75 -10.46 18.14 4.38
CA LYS A 75 -10.19 16.69 4.46
C LYS A 75 -10.07 16.06 3.08
N ARG A 76 -10.91 16.47 2.13
CA ARG A 76 -10.83 15.99 0.74
C ARG A 76 -9.49 16.35 0.11
N LEU A 77 -9.05 17.60 0.24
CA LEU A 77 -7.75 18.04 -0.28
C LEU A 77 -6.59 17.30 0.39
N SER A 78 -6.63 17.12 1.71
CA SER A 78 -5.63 16.33 2.44
C SER A 78 -5.51 14.92 1.88
N TYR A 79 -6.63 14.20 1.73
CA TYR A 79 -6.61 12.83 1.22
C TYR A 79 -6.05 12.73 -0.19
N LEU A 80 -6.45 13.63 -1.09
CA LEU A 80 -5.94 13.66 -2.45
C LEU A 80 -4.43 13.91 -2.48
N ASN A 81 -3.95 14.86 -1.67
CA ASN A 81 -2.52 15.16 -1.57
C ASN A 81 -1.74 13.99 -0.98
N ASP A 82 -2.23 13.36 0.10
CA ASP A 82 -1.59 12.22 0.75
C ASP A 82 -1.44 11.04 -0.22
N TRP A 83 -2.48 10.74 -0.99
CA TRP A 83 -2.47 9.68 -2.01
C TRP A 83 -1.52 9.99 -3.16
N SER A 84 -1.56 11.22 -3.69
CA SER A 84 -0.71 11.65 -4.79
C SER A 84 0.78 11.63 -4.39
N ASN A 85 1.08 12.10 -3.17
CA ASN A 85 2.42 12.09 -2.60
C ASN A 85 2.92 10.66 -2.34
N ALA A 86 2.08 9.77 -1.80
CA ALA A 86 2.44 8.37 -1.55
C ALA A 86 2.90 7.65 -2.82
N LEU A 87 2.25 7.95 -3.95
CA LEU A 87 2.60 7.39 -5.25
C LEU A 87 3.67 8.20 -5.99
N ASN A 88 4.01 9.39 -5.50
CA ASN A 88 4.87 10.37 -6.19
C ASN A 88 4.38 10.60 -7.63
N GLU A 89 3.07 10.86 -7.75
CA GLU A 89 2.36 11.02 -9.02
C GLU A 89 2.80 12.28 -9.77
N TYR A 90 3.07 13.36 -9.04
CA TYR A 90 3.65 14.59 -9.57
C TYR A 90 5.03 14.85 -8.97
N PRO A 91 6.10 14.21 -9.50
CA PRO A 91 7.46 14.49 -9.05
C PRO A 91 7.78 15.95 -9.36
N THR A 92 8.24 16.70 -8.36
CA THR A 92 8.86 18.01 -8.63
C THR A 92 10.07 17.77 -9.52
N LYS A 93 10.16 18.47 -10.66
CA LYS A 93 11.38 18.50 -11.46
C LYS A 93 12.50 19.00 -10.55
N GLY A 94 13.46 18.12 -10.25
CA GLY A 94 14.77 18.51 -9.74
C GLY A 94 15.59 19.15 -10.85
#